data_AF-A0A239E9H0-F1
#
_entry.id   AF-A0A239E9H0-F1
#
_cell.length_a   1.000
_cell.length_b   1.000
_cell.length_c   1.000
_cell.angle_alpha   90.00
_cell.angle_beta   90.00
_cell.angle_gamma   90.00
#
_symmetry.space_group_name_H-M   'P 1'
#
loop_
_entity.id
_entity.type
_entity.pdbx_description
1 polymer ?
#
loop_
_entity_poly.entity_id
_entity_poly.type
_entity_poly.pdbx_seq_one_letter_code
_entity_poly.pdbx_strand_id
1 'polypeptide(L)'
;MIRQQQKSKAIDNALWLNFEHRRTDKEYGVIQSIEHDYLIVPVDHPTVVGETFEILPESYTSLSYDRIAEIFADLNPLWFWEELKGTFGTLNGELLRFLLAYDIPLEKLIRYSLSARGYDKEMQWVGFNKAKEIWLE
;
A
#
# COMPACT_ATOMS: atom_id res chain seq x y z
N MET A 1 17.86 4.99 4.63
CA MET A 1 16.91 6.07 4.94
C MET A 1 16.38 6.61 3.63
N ILE A 2 15.06 6.77 3.50
CA ILE A 2 14.42 7.31 2.29
C ILE A 2 13.86 8.69 2.64
N ARG A 3 13.96 9.67 1.73
CA ARG A 3 13.47 11.03 1.95
C ARG A 3 12.24 11.31 1.10
N GLN A 4 11.28 12.02 1.66
CA GLN A 4 10.09 12.50 0.97
C GLN A 4 9.80 13.95 1.38
N GLN A 5 9.45 14.78 0.40
CA GLN A 5 9.11 16.19 0.66
C GLN A 5 7.74 16.33 1.34
N GLN A 6 6.81 15.41 1.04
CA GLN A 6 5.46 15.44 1.57
C GLN A 6 5.27 14.38 2.65
N LYS A 7 4.71 14.80 3.79
CA LYS A 7 4.38 13.92 4.93
C LYS A 7 3.54 12.72 4.51
N SER A 8 2.47 13.01 3.76
CA SER A 8 1.47 12.05 3.34
C SER A 8 2.08 10.93 2.48
N LYS A 9 2.96 11.30 1.54
CA LYS A 9 3.74 10.35 0.74
C LYS A 9 4.77 9.56 1.55
N ALA A 10 5.38 10.18 2.56
CA ALA A 10 6.28 9.48 3.46
C ALA A 10 5.56 8.37 4.24
N ILE A 11 4.36 8.67 4.75
CA ILE A 11 3.49 7.73 5.46
C ILE A 11 3.09 6.57 4.54
N ASP A 12 2.59 6.86 3.34
CA ASP A 12 2.18 5.81 2.38
C ASP A 12 3.35 4.85 2.05
N ASN A 13 4.55 5.41 1.89
CA ASN A 13 5.74 4.62 1.60
C ASN A 13 6.21 3.80 2.81
N ALA A 14 6.12 4.35 4.02
CA ALA A 14 6.42 3.59 5.25
C ALA A 14 5.44 2.42 5.44
N LEU A 15 4.14 2.62 5.17
CA LEU A 15 3.15 1.54 5.19
C LEU A 15 3.47 0.45 4.18
N TRP A 16 3.88 0.83 2.96
CA TRP A 16 4.29 -0.14 1.95
C TRP A 16 5.50 -0.95 2.40
N LEU A 17 6.53 -0.29 2.94
CA LEU A 17 7.73 -0.98 3.46
C LEU A 17 7.39 -1.92 4.61
N ASN A 18 6.49 -1.53 5.52
CA ASN A 18 6.02 -2.39 6.60
C ASN A 18 5.25 -3.60 6.06
N PHE A 19 4.43 -3.42 5.02
CA PHE A 19 3.77 -4.54 4.34
C PHE A 19 4.77 -5.47 3.65
N GLU A 20 5.75 -4.93 2.94
CA GLU A 20 6.79 -5.70 2.24
C GLU A 20 7.69 -6.47 3.22
N HIS A 21 8.06 -5.84 4.33
CA HIS A 21 8.94 -6.37 5.36
C HIS A 21 8.20 -7.05 6.52
N ARG A 22 6.91 -7.32 6.40
CA ARG A 22 6.04 -7.92 7.46
C ARG A 22 6.53 -9.25 8.03
N ARG A 23 7.47 -9.92 7.36
CA ARG A 23 8.08 -11.20 7.77
C ARG A 23 9.44 -11.05 8.42
N THR A 24 9.93 -9.83 8.51
CA THR A 24 11.21 -9.50 9.13
C THR A 24 10.93 -8.67 10.37
N ASP A 25 11.85 -8.65 11.32
CA ASP A 25 11.76 -7.80 12.51
C ASP A 25 12.01 -6.30 12.21
N LYS A 26 11.93 -5.90 10.92
CA LYS A 26 12.13 -4.52 10.49
C LYS A 26 10.80 -3.80 10.43
N GLU A 27 10.68 -2.80 11.28
CA GLU A 27 9.59 -1.83 11.27
C GLU A 27 10.13 -0.48 10.82
N TYR A 28 9.41 0.17 9.92
CA TYR A 28 9.72 1.48 9.38
C TYR A 28 8.74 2.52 9.93
N GLY A 29 9.30 3.62 10.40
CA GLY A 29 8.56 4.80 10.84
C GLY A 29 8.94 6.04 10.03
N VAL A 30 8.18 7.11 10.23
CA VAL A 30 8.41 8.42 9.61
C VAL A 30 8.76 9.43 10.68
N ILE A 31 9.82 10.21 10.48
CA ILE A 31 10.19 11.34 11.32
C ILE A 31 10.31 12.60 10.47
N GLN A 32 10.01 13.76 11.06
CA GLN A 32 10.25 15.06 10.42
C GLN A 32 11.71 15.47 10.62
N SER A 33 12.39 15.90 9.55
CA SER A 33 13.76 16.39 9.64
C SER A 33 13.80 17.90 9.89
N ILE A 34 14.98 18.40 10.28
CA ILE A 34 15.27 19.84 10.41
C ILE A 34 15.15 20.60 9.07
N GLU A 35 15.26 19.91 7.94
CA GLU A 35 15.13 20.48 6.59
C GLU A 35 13.65 20.55 6.15
N HIS A 36 12.71 20.29 7.06
CA HIS A 36 11.26 20.27 6.84
C HIS A 36 10.80 19.21 5.82
N ASP A 37 11.66 18.26 5.47
CA ASP A 37 11.29 17.04 4.77
C ASP A 37 11.01 15.89 5.77
N TYR A 38 10.62 14.73 5.24
CA TYR A 38 10.23 13.56 6.01
C TYR A 38 11.16 12.39 5.69
N LEU A 39 11.70 11.77 6.74
CA LEU A 39 12.60 10.63 6.65
C LEU A 39 11.85 9.35 6.99
N ILE A 40 12.01 8.34 6.15
CA ILE A 40 11.53 6.99 6.38
C ILE A 40 12.73 6.14 6.82
N VAL A 41 12.64 5.61 8.03
CA VAL A 41 13.76 5.00 8.74
C VAL A 41 13.31 3.76 9.51
N PRO A 42 14.16 2.74 9.66
CA PRO A 42 13.89 1.67 10.61
C PRO A 42 13.78 2.23 12.03
N VAL A 43 12.79 1.77 12.80
CA VAL A 43 12.52 2.25 14.16
C VAL A 43 13.65 1.89 15.12
N ASP A 44 14.34 0.78 14.86
CA ASP A 44 15.50 0.30 15.63
C ASP A 44 16.82 1.00 15.28
N HIS A 45 16.81 1.96 14.35
CA HIS A 45 18.04 2.60 13.88
C HIS A 45 18.67 3.47 14.99
N PRO A 46 19.98 3.34 15.28
CA PRO A 46 20.62 4.03 16.41
C PRO A 46 20.54 5.57 16.37
N THR A 47 20.37 6.16 15.19
CA THR A 47 20.33 7.62 15.00
C THR A 47 18.96 8.25 15.30
N VAL A 48 17.93 7.44 15.59
CA VAL A 48 16.56 7.93 15.83
C VAL A 48 16.06 7.63 17.24
N VAL A 49 16.98 7.26 18.13
CA VAL A 49 16.68 7.03 19.55
C VAL A 49 16.17 8.32 20.19
N GLY A 50 14.93 8.29 20.69
CA GLY A 50 14.28 9.44 21.32
C GLY A 50 13.53 10.36 20.36
N GLU A 51 13.52 10.06 19.06
CA GLU A 51 12.72 10.80 18.08
C GLU A 51 11.22 10.47 18.21
N THR A 52 10.37 11.43 17.82
CA THR A 52 8.92 11.22 17.76
C THR A 52 8.52 10.82 16.35
N PHE A 53 7.97 9.61 16.22
CA PHE A 53 7.47 9.09 14.95
C PHE A 53 6.07 9.63 14.65
N GLU A 54 5.81 9.84 13.36
CA GLU A 54 4.47 10.09 12.85
C GLU A 54 3.59 8.84 12.99
N ILE A 55 2.30 9.08 13.24
CA ILE A 55 1.32 8.01 13.39
C ILE A 55 0.97 7.47 12.00
N LEU A 56 1.23 6.18 11.78
CA LEU A 56 0.81 5.48 10.57
C LEU A 56 -0.66 5.05 10.71
N PRO A 57 -1.50 5.22 9.68
CA PRO A 57 -2.88 4.77 9.71
C PRO A 57 -2.97 3.24 9.68
N GLU A 58 -3.98 2.68 10.35
CA GLU A 58 -4.23 1.23 10.36
C GLU A 58 -4.82 0.73 9.03
N SER A 59 -5.51 1.59 8.29
CA SER A 59 -6.11 1.26 7.00
C SER A 59 -6.34 2.48 6.12
N TYR A 60 -6.63 2.25 4.84
CA TYR A 60 -7.04 3.27 3.87
C TYR A 60 -8.57 3.42 3.76
N THR A 61 -9.36 2.84 4.67
CA THR A 61 -10.84 2.86 4.57
C THR A 61 -11.42 4.28 4.61
N SER A 62 -10.74 5.23 5.27
CA SER A 62 -11.15 6.63 5.36
C SER A 62 -10.46 7.55 4.34
N LEU A 63 -9.91 7.00 3.24
CA LEU A 63 -9.22 7.79 2.22
C LEU A 63 -10.19 8.75 1.51
N SER A 64 -9.96 10.06 1.62
CA SER A 64 -10.82 11.07 1.00
C SER A 64 -10.54 11.26 -0.49
N TYR A 65 -11.51 11.79 -1.24
CA TYR A 65 -11.32 12.10 -2.66
C TYR A 65 -10.22 13.14 -2.91
N ASP A 66 -10.07 14.13 -2.02
CA ASP A 66 -8.98 15.12 -2.12
C ASP A 66 -7.61 14.44 -1.97
N ARG A 67 -7.48 13.48 -1.05
CA ARG A 67 -6.25 12.73 -0.87
C ARG A 67 -5.97 11.81 -2.06
N ILE A 68 -6.98 11.18 -2.64
CA ILE A 68 -6.84 10.40 -3.88
C ILE A 68 -6.36 11.28 -5.02
N ALA A 69 -6.94 12.48 -5.16
CA ALA A 69 -6.53 13.43 -6.19
C ALA A 69 -5.07 13.88 -6.02
N GLU A 70 -4.62 14.13 -4.78
CA GLU A 70 -3.22 14.43 -4.47
C GLU A 70 -2.28 13.29 -4.86
N ILE A 71 -2.59 12.04 -4.47
CA ILE A 71 -1.79 10.86 -4.81
C ILE A 71 -1.71 10.69 -6.34
N PHE A 72 -2.85 10.83 -7.03
CA PHE A 72 -2.91 10.60 -8.48
C PHE A 72 -2.37 11.77 -9.30
N ALA A 73 -2.24 12.96 -8.72
CA ALA A 73 -1.60 14.12 -9.36
C ALA A 73 -0.07 14.14 -9.16
N ASP A 74 0.49 13.29 -8.31
CA ASP A 74 1.93 13.18 -8.10
C ASP A 74 2.65 12.83 -9.41
N LEU A 75 3.65 13.64 -9.77
CA LEU A 75 4.48 13.45 -10.96
C LEU A 75 5.48 12.30 -10.82
N ASN A 76 5.81 11.91 -9.59
CA ASN A 76 6.70 10.80 -9.28
C ASN A 76 6.03 9.88 -8.24
N PRO A 77 4.91 9.22 -8.59
CA PRO A 77 4.11 8.48 -7.63
C PRO A 77 4.90 7.32 -7.01
N LEU A 78 4.46 6.86 -5.84
CA LEU A 78 4.92 5.56 -5.33
C LEU A 78 4.41 4.48 -6.29
N TRP A 79 5.26 3.53 -6.64
CA TRP A 79 4.99 2.57 -7.72
C TRP A 79 3.68 1.80 -7.53
N PHE A 80 3.30 1.46 -6.30
CA PHE A 80 2.05 0.74 -6.03
C PHE A 80 0.81 1.62 -6.25
N TRP A 81 0.92 2.93 -6.02
CA TRP A 81 -0.14 3.88 -6.37
C TRP A 81 -0.21 4.11 -7.88
N GLU A 82 0.93 4.10 -8.56
CA GLU A 82 1.00 4.17 -10.03
C GLU A 82 0.29 2.98 -10.68
N GLU A 83 0.58 1.75 -10.22
CA GLU A 83 -0.08 0.52 -10.69
C GLU A 83 -1.60 0.55 -10.46
N LEU A 84 -2.04 1.02 -9.28
CA LEU A 84 -3.46 1.18 -8.99
C LEU A 84 -4.12 2.22 -9.92
N LYS A 85 -3.50 3.39 -10.08
CA LYS A 85 -3.97 4.44 -11.00
C LYS A 85 -4.05 3.91 -12.45
N GLY A 86 -3.02 3.21 -12.91
CA GLY A 86 -2.97 2.62 -14.25
C GLY A 86 -4.06 1.56 -14.46
N THR A 87 -4.29 0.71 -13.46
CA THR A 87 -5.35 -0.30 -13.50
C THR A 87 -6.71 0.35 -13.69
N PHE A 88 -7.09 1.33 -12.87
CA PHE A 88 -8.40 1.99 -13.02
C PHE A 88 -8.47 2.92 -14.23
N GLY A 89 -7.35 3.50 -14.66
CA GLY A 89 -7.28 4.37 -15.84
C GLY A 89 -7.44 3.65 -17.18
N THR A 90 -7.21 2.34 -17.24
CA THR A 90 -7.38 1.52 -18.45
C THR A 90 -8.75 0.86 -18.57
N LEU A 91 -9.52 0.80 -17.47
CA LEU A 91 -10.88 0.25 -17.47
C LEU A 91 -11.84 1.19 -18.20
N ASN A 92 -12.81 0.61 -18.91
CA ASN A 92 -13.86 1.38 -19.57
C ASN A 92 -14.76 2.09 -18.52
N GLY A 93 -15.14 3.33 -18.78
CA GLY A 93 -16.00 4.11 -17.87
C GLY A 93 -17.35 3.45 -17.57
N GLU A 94 -18.00 2.82 -18.55
CA GLU A 94 -19.24 2.06 -18.33
C GLU A 94 -19.00 0.80 -17.49
N LEU A 95 -17.83 0.17 -17.63
CA LEU A 95 -17.45 -0.94 -16.76
C LEU A 95 -17.27 -0.46 -15.31
N LEU A 96 -16.60 0.66 -15.08
CA LEU A 96 -16.46 1.25 -13.75
C LEU A 96 -17.84 1.57 -13.12
N ARG A 97 -18.75 2.15 -13.91
CA ARG A 97 -20.14 2.40 -13.49
C ARG A 97 -20.87 1.10 -13.16
N PHE A 98 -20.68 0.05 -13.97
CA PHE A 98 -21.27 -1.25 -13.74
C PHE A 98 -20.76 -1.91 -12.45
N LEU A 99 -19.46 -1.81 -12.17
CA LEU A 99 -18.87 -2.31 -10.91
C LEU A 99 -19.54 -1.69 -9.69
N LEU A 100 -19.79 -0.37 -9.74
CA LEU A 100 -20.48 0.36 -8.66
C LEU A 100 -21.98 0.04 -8.60
N ALA A 101 -22.67 0.04 -9.74
CA ALA A 101 -24.13 -0.10 -9.79
C ALA A 101 -24.63 -1.46 -9.28
N TYR A 102 -23.79 -2.49 -9.34
CA TYR A 102 -24.13 -3.86 -8.95
C TYR A 102 -23.33 -4.36 -7.75
N ASP A 103 -22.62 -3.47 -7.04
CA ASP A 103 -21.79 -3.81 -5.88
C ASP A 103 -20.88 -5.02 -6.13
N ILE A 104 -20.23 -5.04 -7.31
CA ILE A 104 -19.42 -6.18 -7.73
C ILE A 104 -18.32 -6.42 -6.67
N PRO A 105 -18.20 -7.64 -6.12
CA PRO A 105 -17.37 -7.89 -4.95
C PRO A 105 -15.87 -7.93 -5.32
N LEU A 106 -15.24 -6.74 -5.40
CA LEU A 106 -13.84 -6.59 -5.81
C LEU A 106 -12.89 -7.44 -4.95
N GLU A 107 -13.14 -7.56 -3.64
CA GLU A 107 -12.35 -8.42 -2.75
C GLU A 107 -12.37 -9.88 -3.22
N LYS A 108 -13.53 -10.42 -3.61
CA LYS A 108 -13.63 -11.81 -4.11
C LYS A 108 -12.87 -11.97 -5.43
N LEU A 109 -12.92 -10.98 -6.32
CA LEU A 109 -12.17 -11.00 -7.57
C LEU A 109 -10.64 -10.96 -7.32
N ILE A 110 -10.19 -10.17 -6.34
CA ILE A 110 -8.80 -10.11 -5.90
C ILE A 110 -8.37 -11.45 -5.30
N ARG A 111 -9.14 -12.02 -4.38
CA ARG A 111 -8.86 -13.33 -3.77
C ARG A 111 -8.79 -14.44 -4.80
N TYR A 112 -9.73 -14.47 -5.74
CA TYR A 112 -9.71 -15.43 -6.84
C TYR A 112 -8.45 -15.27 -7.70
N SER A 113 -8.11 -14.03 -8.05
CA SER A 113 -6.88 -13.67 -8.75
C SER A 113 -5.63 -14.16 -8.00
N LEU A 114 -5.55 -13.99 -6.69
CA LEU A 114 -4.42 -14.46 -5.87
C LEU A 114 -4.35 -15.99 -5.81
N SER A 115 -5.51 -16.66 -5.68
CA SER A 115 -5.58 -18.12 -5.69
C SER A 115 -5.04 -18.75 -6.97
N ALA A 116 -5.28 -18.12 -8.11
CA ALA A 116 -4.82 -18.57 -9.41
C ALA A 116 -3.31 -18.37 -9.62
N ARG A 117 -2.66 -17.54 -8.79
CA ARG A 117 -1.22 -17.27 -8.86
C ARG A 117 -0.38 -18.24 -8.05
N GLY A 118 -0.97 -19.09 -7.19
CA GLY A 118 -0.24 -20.16 -6.49
C GLY A 118 0.59 -19.72 -5.28
N TYR A 119 0.42 -18.48 -4.81
CA TYR A 119 1.09 -17.94 -3.62
C TYR A 119 0.14 -17.87 -2.41
N ASP A 120 0.68 -17.89 -1.20
CA ASP A 120 -0.05 -17.65 0.05
C ASP A 120 -0.06 -16.15 0.45
N LYS A 121 -0.62 -15.84 1.65
CA LYS A 121 -0.68 -14.48 2.23
C LYS A 121 0.71 -13.85 2.43
N GLU A 122 1.74 -14.68 2.51
CA GLU A 122 3.13 -14.29 2.76
C GLU A 122 4.00 -14.28 1.49
N MET A 123 3.36 -14.34 0.33
CA MET A 123 3.98 -14.38 -1.00
C MET A 123 4.94 -15.58 -1.14
N GLN A 124 4.64 -16.71 -0.49
CA GLN A 124 5.34 -17.97 -0.70
C GLN A 124 4.61 -18.83 -1.70
N TRP A 125 5.37 -19.43 -2.63
CA TRP A 125 4.81 -20.37 -3.57
C TRP A 125 4.38 -21.65 -2.85
N VAL A 126 3.08 -21.93 -2.88
CA VAL A 126 2.46 -23.11 -2.24
C VAL A 126 1.74 -24.02 -3.24
N GLY A 127 1.75 -23.63 -4.52
CA GLY A 127 1.02 -24.32 -5.59
C GLY A 127 -0.48 -23.99 -5.61
N PHE A 128 -1.12 -24.29 -6.74
CA PHE A 128 -2.49 -23.81 -7.02
C PHE A 128 -3.56 -24.35 -6.07
N ASN A 129 -3.48 -25.63 -5.68
CA ASN A 129 -4.49 -26.23 -4.80
C ASN A 129 -4.45 -25.59 -3.41
N LYS A 130 -3.25 -25.43 -2.85
CA LYS A 130 -3.09 -24.84 -1.52
C LYS A 130 -3.42 -23.35 -1.53
N ALA A 131 -3.05 -22.63 -2.59
CA ALA A 131 -3.45 -21.22 -2.74
C ALA A 131 -4.98 -21.05 -2.82
N LYS A 132 -5.70 -21.98 -3.47
CA LYS A 132 -7.17 -21.96 -3.47
C LYS A 132 -7.77 -22.14 -2.09
N GLU A 133 -7.26 -23.07 -1.28
CA GLU A 133 -7.68 -23.19 0.13
C GLU A 133 -7.48 -21.87 0.86
N ILE A 134 -6.28 -21.28 0.79
CA ILE A 134 -5.94 -20.07 1.56
C ILE A 134 -6.78 -18.83 1.18
N TRP A 135 -7.10 -18.67 -0.11
CA TRP A 135 -7.71 -17.43 -0.61
C TRP A 135 -9.21 -17.53 -0.85
N LEU A 136 -9.76 -18.73 -1.11
CA LEU A 136 -11.17 -18.94 -1.42
C LEU A 136 -12.02 -19.43 -0.23
N GLU A 137 -11.40 -19.59 0.95
CA GLU A 137 -12.08 -19.77 2.24
C GLU A 137 -13.05 -18.63 2.57
#